data_AF-A0A2M8L114-F1
#
_entry.id   AF-A0A2M8L114-F1
#
_cell.length_a   1.000
_cell.length_b   1.000
_cell.length_c   1.000
_cell.angle_alpha   90.00
_cell.angle_beta   90.00
_cell.angle_gamma   90.00
#
_symmetry.space_group_name_H-M   'P 1'
#
loop_
_entity.id
_entity.type
_entity.pdbx_description
1 polymer ?
#
loop_
_entity_poly.entity_id
_entity_poly.type
_entity_poly.pdbx_seq_one_letter_code
_entity_poly.pdbx_strand_id
1 'polypeptide(L)'
;KGEVIASHFDQRPEEQTRAAEVAIERAKRLVELGKDVFIVFDSITRLARAYNLAIPSSGRTLSGGFDPVALYPSKKFFGAARKIEGGGS
;
A
#
# COMPACT_ATOMS: atom_id res chain seq x y z
N LYS A 1 -4.67 -18.74 -11.09
CA LYS A 1 -3.83 -18.99 -9.90
C LYS A 1 -3.50 -17.63 -9.30
N GLY A 2 -3.78 -17.42 -8.01
CA GLY A 2 -3.48 -16.16 -7.32
C GLY A 2 -2.12 -16.21 -6.65
N GLU A 3 -1.52 -15.05 -6.44
CA GLU A 3 -0.30 -14.87 -5.65
C GLU A 3 -0.66 -14.27 -4.30
N VAL A 4 -0.03 -14.76 -3.23
CA VAL A 4 -0.28 -14.29 -1.87
C VAL A 4 1.01 -13.66 -1.35
N ILE A 5 0.94 -12.36 -1.06
CA ILE A 5 1.99 -11.60 -0.39
C ILE A 5 1.43 -11.22 0.98
N ALA A 6 2.09 -11.66 2.05
CA ALA A 6 1.63 -11.45 3.41
C ALA A 6 2.79 -10.99 4.31
N SER A 7 2.42 -10.19 5.31
CA SER A 7 3.28 -9.85 6.45
C SER A 7 2.45 -10.00 7.72
N HIS A 8 3.02 -10.66 8.72
CA HIS A 8 2.35 -10.94 9.99
C HIS A 8 2.41 -9.75 10.94
N PHE A 9 1.54 -9.74 11.95
CA PHE A 9 1.40 -8.60 12.86
C PHE A 9 2.58 -8.42 13.83
N ASP A 10 3.37 -9.47 14.04
CA ASP A 10 4.56 -9.52 14.88
C ASP A 10 5.82 -9.04 14.14
N GLN A 11 5.72 -8.86 12.81
CA GLN A 11 6.79 -8.30 12.00
C GLN A 11 6.90 -6.79 12.17
N ARG A 12 8.08 -6.26 11.86
CA ARG A 12 8.36 -4.83 12.00
C ARG A 12 7.45 -3.99 11.08
N PRO A 13 7.06 -2.77 11.46
CA PRO A 13 6.26 -1.89 10.61
C PRO A 13 6.85 -1.71 9.20
N GLU A 14 8.18 -1.64 9.09
CA GLU A 14 8.89 -1.55 7.80
C GLU A 14 8.69 -2.77 6.90
N GLU A 15 8.56 -3.96 7.49
CA GLU A 15 8.30 -5.20 6.72
C GLU A 15 6.85 -5.24 6.24
N GLN A 16 5.92 -4.79 7.09
CA GLN A 16 4.50 -4.69 6.74
C GLN A 16 4.26 -3.71 5.58
N THR A 17 4.89 -2.53 5.62
CA THR A 17 4.80 -1.55 4.52
C THR A 17 5.47 -2.07 3.26
N ARG A 18 6.63 -2.74 3.38
CA ARG A 18 7.34 -3.33 2.24
C ARG A 18 6.51 -4.40 1.52
N ALA A 19 5.76 -5.23 2.23
CA ALA A 19 4.88 -6.22 1.62
C ALA A 19 3.85 -5.56 0.69
N ALA A 20 3.23 -4.46 1.13
CA ALA A 20 2.29 -3.70 0.32
C ALA A 20 2.98 -3.02 -0.89
N GLU A 21 4.17 -2.44 -0.69
CA GLU A 21 4.93 -1.78 -1.77
C GLU A 21 5.31 -2.77 -2.88
N VAL A 22 5.79 -3.96 -2.52
CA VAL A 22 6.12 -5.00 -3.51
C VAL A 22 4.86 -5.45 -4.25
N ALA A 23 3.75 -5.65 -3.54
CA ALA A 23 2.49 -6.07 -4.16
C ALA A 23 1.99 -5.05 -5.19
N ILE A 24 2.00 -3.75 -4.85
CA ILE A 24 1.49 -2.72 -5.77
C ILE A 24 2.42 -2.46 -6.94
N GLU A 25 3.75 -2.47 -6.74
CA GLU A 25 4.69 -2.29 -7.84
C GLU A 25 4.59 -3.44 -8.83
N ARG A 26 4.44 -4.67 -8.35
CA ARG A 26 4.18 -5.83 -9.20
C ARG A 26 2.89 -5.70 -9.99
N ALA A 27 1.79 -5.28 -9.34
CA ALA A 27 0.52 -5.06 -10.03
C ALA A 27 0.65 -4.02 -11.13
N LYS A 28 1.31 -2.89 -10.87
CA LYS A 28 1.57 -1.87 -11.89
C LYS A 28 2.34 -2.42 -13.09
N ARG A 29 3.38 -3.23 -12.88
CA ARG A 29 4.14 -3.85 -13.98
C ARG A 29 3.27 -4.80 -14.82
N LEU A 30 2.36 -5.54 -14.20
CA LEU A 30 1.42 -6.39 -14.93
C LEU A 30 0.42 -5.56 -15.75
N VAL A 31 -0.09 -4.46 -15.20
CA VAL A 31 -0.98 -3.53 -15.89
C VAL A 31 -0.28 -2.84 -17.07
N GLU A 32 0.99 -2.43 -16.91
CA GLU A 32 1.85 -1.90 -17.98
C GLU A 32 2.04 -2.90 -19.14
N LEU A 33 1.99 -4.20 -18.85
CA LEU A 33 2.03 -5.28 -19.86
C LEU A 33 0.66 -5.61 -20.46
N GLY A 34 -0.37 -4.79 -20.18
CA GLY A 34 -1.72 -4.97 -20.71
C GLY A 34 -2.55 -6.04 -19.99
N LYS A 35 -2.20 -6.38 -18.73
CA LYS A 35 -2.97 -7.34 -17.93
C LYS A 35 -3.95 -6.63 -17.00
N ASP A 36 -5.13 -7.23 -16.83
CA ASP A 36 -6.07 -6.84 -15.79
C ASP A 36 -5.71 -7.53 -14.47
N VAL A 37 -5.51 -6.75 -13.43
CA VAL A 37 -5.02 -7.19 -12.12
C VAL A 37 -6.05 -6.86 -11.05
N PHE A 38 -6.34 -7.85 -10.22
CA PHE A 38 -7.19 -7.68 -9.05
C PHE A 38 -6.40 -7.94 -7.77
N ILE A 39 -6.47 -7.03 -6.80
CA ILE A 39 -5.83 -7.15 -5.49
C ILE A 39 -6.90 -7.25 -4.42
N VAL A 40 -6.87 -8.34 -3.65
CA VAL A 40 -7.56 -8.41 -2.36
C VAL A 40 -6.59 -7.95 -1.29
N PHE A 41 -6.95 -6.90 -0.54
CA PHE A 41 -6.07 -6.30 0.45
C PHE A 41 -6.73 -6.24 1.82
N ASP A 42 -6.18 -6.94 2.81
CA ASP A 42 -6.51 -6.83 4.23
C ASP A 42 -5.27 -6.35 4.99
N SER A 43 -5.19 -5.09 5.43
CA SER A 43 -6.18 -4.02 5.27
C SER A 43 -5.55 -2.64 5.21
N ILE A 44 -6.25 -1.72 4.56
CA ILE A 44 -5.80 -0.33 4.38
C ILE A 44 -5.57 0.39 5.70
N THR A 45 -6.40 0.13 6.71
CA THR A 45 -6.25 0.73 8.03
C THR A 45 -4.99 0.25 8.75
N ARG A 46 -4.65 -1.05 8.64
CA ARG A 46 -3.41 -1.59 9.22
C ARG A 46 -2.19 -1.04 8.49
N LEU A 47 -2.23 -0.96 7.16
CA LEU A 47 -1.15 -0.39 6.36
C LEU A 47 -0.88 1.07 6.73
N ALA A 48 -1.93 1.88 6.87
CA ALA A 48 -1.79 3.28 7.30
C ALA A 48 -1.11 3.37 8.68
N ARG A 49 -1.48 2.51 9.63
CA ARG A 49 -0.83 2.46 10.95
C ARG A 49 0.63 2.04 10.86
N ALA A 50 0.95 1.05 10.03
CA ALA A 50 2.33 0.62 9.81
C ALA A 50 3.18 1.78 9.25
N TYR A 51 2.67 2.55 8.28
CA TYR A 51 3.34 3.77 7.80
C TYR A 51 3.51 4.82 8.89
N ASN A 52 2.54 4.97 9.80
CA ASN A 52 2.63 5.90 10.92
C ASN A 52 3.70 5.54 11.94
N LEU A 53 4.04 4.26 12.05
CA LEU A 53 5.10 3.77 12.93
C LEU A 53 6.48 3.74 12.24
N ALA A 54 6.51 3.51 10.92
CA ALA A 54 7.75 3.36 10.14
C ALA A 54 8.36 4.69 9.69
N ILE A 55 7.55 5.74 9.52
CA ILE A 55 7.99 7.04 9.00
C ILE A 55 8.35 7.99 10.16
N PRO A 56 9.48 8.72 10.09
CA PRO A 56 9.81 9.75 11.06
C PRO A 56 8.69 10.79 11.17
N SER A 57 8.35 11.21 12.40
CA SER A 57 7.28 12.19 12.58
C SER A 57 7.66 13.56 11.99
N SER A 58 6.69 14.19 11.34
CA SER A 58 6.73 15.58 10.87
C SER A 58 6.62 16.61 11.99
N GLY A 59 6.39 16.17 13.24
CA GLY A 59 6.11 17.03 14.39
C GLY A 59 4.69 17.58 14.42
N ARG A 60 3.82 17.17 13.47
CA ARG A 60 2.40 17.52 13.44
C ARG A 60 1.57 16.24 13.56
N THR A 61 0.58 16.25 14.44
CA THR A 61 -0.33 15.12 14.63
C THR A 61 -1.76 15.57 14.37
N LEU A 62 -2.47 14.81 13.52
CA LEU A 62 -3.90 15.01 13.27
C LEU A 62 -4.72 14.42 14.42
N SER A 63 -5.99 14.83 14.51
CA SER A 63 -6.95 14.13 15.36
C SER A 63 -6.98 12.65 15.00
N GLY A 64 -6.81 11.77 16.01
CA GLY A 64 -6.70 10.32 15.82
C GLY A 64 -5.27 9.77 15.86
N GLY A 65 -4.25 10.58 16.14
CA GLY A 65 -2.89 10.09 16.43
C GLY A 65 -2.06 9.74 15.19
N PHE A 66 -2.45 10.24 14.03
CA PHE A 66 -1.73 10.05 12.77
C PHE A 66 -0.92 11.28 12.41
N ASP A 67 0.31 11.04 11.96
CA ASP A 67 1.10 12.02 11.25
C ASP A 67 0.50 12.21 9.84
N PRO A 68 0.26 13.46 9.38
CA PRO A 68 -0.23 13.71 8.02
C PRO A 68 0.63 13.05 6.94
N VAL A 69 1.95 12.99 7.14
CA VAL A 69 2.90 12.44 6.16
C VAL A 69 2.71 10.93 6.05
N ALA A 70 2.40 10.25 7.15
CA ALA A 70 2.19 8.81 7.17
C ALA A 70 0.94 8.34 6.42
N LEU A 71 -0.04 9.21 6.20
CA LEU A 71 -1.24 8.88 5.43
C LEU A 71 -1.02 8.94 3.92
N TYR A 72 0.03 9.63 3.46
CA TYR A 72 0.28 9.82 2.05
C TYR A 72 0.56 8.49 1.31
N PRO A 73 1.43 7.60 1.80
CA PRO A 73 1.70 6.32 1.14
C PRO A 73 0.46 5.42 1.03
N SER A 74 -0.35 5.30 2.08
CA SER A 74 -1.58 4.48 2.03
C SER A 74 -2.61 5.04 1.05
N LYS A 75 -2.75 6.37 0.97
CA LYS A 75 -3.61 7.02 -0.03
C LYS A 75 -3.11 6.76 -1.45
N LYS A 76 -1.79 6.85 -1.67
CA LYS A 76 -1.16 6.57 -2.96
C LYS A 76 -1.31 5.10 -3.36
N PHE A 77 -1.18 4.17 -2.40
CA PHE A 77 -1.43 2.75 -2.60
C PHE A 77 -2.87 2.49 -3.06
N PHE A 78 -3.85 3.02 -2.33
CA PHE A 78 -5.26 2.82 -2.68
C PHE A 78 -5.63 3.50 -4.01
N GLY A 79 -5.13 4.72 -4.25
CA GLY A 79 -5.35 5.46 -5.49
C GLY A 79 -4.56 4.94 -6.69
N ALA A 80 -3.72 3.90 -6.53
CA ALA A 80 -3.03 3.28 -7.65
C ALA A 80 -3.99 2.44 -8.50
N ALA A 81 -5.07 1.91 -7.94
CA ALA A 81 -6.09 1.17 -8.68
C ALA A 81 -6.80 2.09 -9.69
N ARG A 82 -6.66 1.80 -10.98
CA ARG A 82 -7.27 2.56 -12.07
C ARG A 82 -7.23 1.77 -13.37
N LYS A 83 -8.24 1.97 -14.23
CA LYS A 83 -8.21 1.49 -15.61
C LYS A 83 -7.32 2.38 -16.46
N ILE A 84 -6.45 1.79 -17.28
CA ILE A 84 -5.60 2.53 -18.22
C ILE A 84 -6.21 2.43 -19.63
N GLU A 85 -6.30 3.56 -20.33
CA GLU A 85 -6.75 3.58 -21.72
C GLU A 85 -5.72 2.93 -22.63
N GLY A 86 -6.15 1.96 -23.44
CA GLY A 86 -5.25 1.19 -24.33
C GLY A 86 -4.30 0.22 -23.61
N GLY A 87 -4.48 -0.01 -22.30
CA GLY A 87 -3.68 -0.92 -21.49
C GLY A 87 -4.52 -1.88 -20.66
N GLY A 88 -3.94 -2.38 -19.56
CA GLY A 88 -4.64 -3.19 -18.56
C GLY A 88 -5.42 -2.35 -17.54
N SER A 89 -5.86 -2.99 -16.46
CA SER A 89 -6.58 -2.36 -15.35
C SER A 89 -6.21 -2.92 -13.98
#